data_AF-A0A078JUD0-F1
#
_entry.id   AF-A0A078JUD0-F1
#
_cell.length_a   1.000
_cell.length_b   1.000
_cell.length_c   1.000
_cell.angle_alpha   90.00
_cell.angle_beta   90.00
_cell.angle_gamma   90.00
#
_symmetry.space_group_name_H-M   'P 1'
#
loop_
_entity.id
_entity.type
_entity.pdbx_description
1 polymer ?
#
loop_
_entity_poly.entity_id
_entity_poly.type
_entity_poly.pdbx_seq_one_letter_code
_entity_poly.pdbx_strand_id
1 'polypeptide(L)'
;MIYKSFEFPQSLYLYPQLETLILEKLSLVDIPPNVSLIGLKKLNLLSVRFSNDDTYTNVMVFTIDVPTLKCLSIDNTSGESRPEGVHGFVINAPSLRCFSIKDTFSNYVRFGDMPELVKASVNIICDQPILTAREKVQSTSSKI
;
A
#
# COMPACT_ATOMS: atom_id res chain seq x y z
N MET A 1 -14.17 20.86 5.41
CA MET A 1 -14.56 20.29 4.10
C MET A 1 -15.10 18.91 4.37
N ILE A 2 -16.31 18.59 3.91
CA ILE A 2 -16.94 17.28 4.15
C ILE A 2 -16.30 16.33 3.14
N TYR A 3 -15.42 15.44 3.59
CA TYR A 3 -14.99 14.32 2.77
C TYR A 3 -16.19 13.38 2.65
N LYS A 4 -16.84 13.37 1.48
CA LYS A 4 -17.64 12.21 1.09
C LYS A 4 -16.64 11.09 0.85
N SER A 5 -16.61 10.09 1.71
CA SER A 5 -15.95 8.82 1.44
C SER A 5 -16.42 8.31 0.08
N PHE A 6 -15.48 7.92 -0.77
CA PHE A 6 -15.80 7.24 -2.01
C PHE A 6 -16.25 5.83 -1.65
N GLU A 7 -17.55 5.55 -1.67
CA GLU A 7 -17.99 4.18 -1.49
C GLU A 7 -17.70 3.39 -2.76
N PHE A 8 -16.78 2.45 -2.63
CA PHE A 8 -16.34 1.62 -3.72
C PHE A 8 -17.51 0.73 -4.20
N PRO A 9 -17.91 0.79 -5.48
CA PRO A 9 -19.14 0.17 -5.93
C PRO A 9 -19.09 -1.35 -5.75
N GLN A 10 -20.13 -1.90 -5.11
CA GLN A 10 -20.23 -3.35 -4.86
C GLN A 10 -20.17 -4.19 -6.15
N SER A 11 -20.60 -3.62 -7.28
CA SER A 11 -20.51 -4.26 -8.59
C SER A 11 -19.08 -4.56 -9.01
N LEU A 12 -18.07 -3.80 -8.58
CA LEU A 12 -16.67 -4.10 -8.90
C LEU A 12 -16.19 -5.42 -8.27
N TYR A 13 -16.85 -5.88 -7.21
CA TYR A 13 -16.52 -7.12 -6.50
C TYR A 13 -17.16 -8.36 -7.12
N LEU A 14 -18.27 -8.16 -7.83
CA LEU A 14 -19.14 -9.26 -8.27
C LEU A 14 -19.05 -9.54 -9.78
N TYR A 15 -18.41 -8.68 -10.57
CA TYR A 15 -18.37 -8.80 -12.02
C TYR A 15 -17.11 -9.52 -12.51
N PRO A 16 -17.18 -10.82 -12.87
CA PRO A 16 -16.03 -11.57 -13.37
C PRO A 16 -15.55 -11.10 -14.75
N GLN A 17 -16.33 -10.27 -15.45
CA GLN A 17 -15.95 -9.70 -16.75
C GLN A 17 -15.04 -8.47 -16.63
N LEU A 18 -14.92 -7.88 -15.44
CA LEU A 18 -14.09 -6.69 -15.24
C LEU A 18 -12.61 -7.07 -15.26
N GLU A 19 -11.95 -6.86 -16.39
CA GLU A 19 -10.54 -7.21 -16.54
C GLU A 19 -9.57 -6.09 -16.15
N THR A 20 -9.98 -4.83 -16.24
CA THR A 20 -9.13 -3.66 -15.97
C THR A 20 -9.83 -2.70 -15.03
N LEU A 21 -9.14 -2.33 -13.96
CA LEU A 21 -9.60 -1.38 -12.96
C LEU A 21 -8.53 -0.32 -12.78
N ILE A 22 -8.92 0.94 -12.98
CA ILE A 22 -8.07 2.11 -12.80
C ILE A 22 -8.73 2.95 -11.73
N LEU A 23 -7.96 3.27 -10.70
CA LEU A 23 -8.44 4.02 -9.56
C LEU A 23 -7.46 5.17 -9.32
N GLU A 24 -7.98 6.39 -9.34
CA GLU A 24 -7.18 7.60 -9.21
C GLU A 24 -7.57 8.39 -7.97
N LYS A 25 -6.58 8.97 -7.27
CA LYS A 25 -6.77 9.87 -6.12
C LYS A 25 -7.52 9.24 -4.94
N LEU A 26 -7.44 7.92 -4.82
CA LEU A 26 -8.07 7.12 -3.77
C LEU A 26 -7.57 7.49 -2.38
N SER A 27 -8.49 7.51 -1.40
CA SER A 27 -8.15 7.33 0.02
C SER A 27 -8.30 5.85 0.37
N LEU A 28 -7.35 5.24 1.08
CA LEU A 28 -7.49 3.83 1.49
C LEU A 28 -8.59 3.56 2.52
N VAL A 29 -9.19 4.61 3.10
CA VAL A 29 -10.42 4.50 3.90
C VAL A 29 -11.61 4.07 3.04
N ASP A 30 -11.57 4.35 1.74
CA ASP A 30 -12.65 4.10 0.79
C ASP A 30 -12.72 2.64 0.31
N ILE A 31 -11.65 1.87 0.51
CA ILE A 31 -11.55 0.50 0.00
C ILE A 31 -11.66 -0.48 1.16
N PRO A 32 -12.69 -1.36 1.18
CA PRO A 32 -12.81 -2.37 2.20
C PRO A 32 -11.57 -3.28 2.20
N PRO A 33 -11.00 -3.61 3.37
CA PRO A 33 -10.02 -4.68 3.46
C PRO A 33 -10.68 -5.99 3.01
N ASN A 34 -10.00 -6.78 2.18
CA ASN A 34 -10.44 -8.10 1.70
C ASN A 34 -11.46 -8.09 0.55
N VAL A 35 -11.36 -7.15 -0.37
CA VAL A 35 -12.12 -7.21 -1.63
C VAL A 35 -11.54 -8.28 -2.56
N SER A 36 -12.36 -9.22 -3.01
CA SER A 36 -11.99 -10.19 -4.05
C SER A 36 -12.33 -9.67 -5.45
N LEU A 37 -11.31 -9.36 -6.25
CA LEU A 37 -11.44 -8.87 -7.63
C LEU A 37 -11.28 -10.03 -8.62
N ILE A 38 -12.22 -10.99 -8.59
CA ILE A 38 -12.07 -12.34 -9.17
C ILE A 38 -11.69 -12.31 -10.67
N GLY A 39 -12.29 -11.41 -11.45
CA GLY A 39 -12.05 -11.30 -12.90
C GLY A 39 -10.86 -10.42 -13.30
N LEU A 40 -10.21 -9.78 -12.34
CA LEU A 40 -9.33 -8.66 -12.63
C LEU A 40 -7.96 -9.11 -13.12
N LYS A 41 -7.60 -8.64 -14.32
CA LYS A 41 -6.30 -8.92 -14.96
C LYS A 41 -5.35 -7.75 -14.84
N LYS A 42 -5.85 -6.52 -14.72
CA LYS A 42 -5.04 -5.29 -14.64
C LYS A 42 -5.58 -4.36 -13.57
N LEU A 43 -4.71 -3.95 -12.65
CA LEU A 43 -5.01 -2.99 -11.60
C LEU A 43 -4.03 -1.83 -11.67
N ASN A 44 -4.55 -0.61 -11.78
CA ASN A 44 -3.77 0.62 -11.70
C ASN A 44 -4.28 1.44 -10.51
N LEU A 45 -3.44 1.61 -9.50
CA LEU A 45 -3.66 2.48 -8.36
C LEU A 45 -2.82 3.73 -8.57
N LEU A 46 -3.46 4.86 -8.87
CA LEU A 46 -2.80 6.11 -9.16
C LEU A 46 -3.10 7.13 -8.06
N SER A 47 -2.05 7.79 -7.56
CA SER A 47 -2.16 8.82 -6.54
C SER A 47 -2.87 8.33 -5.27
N VAL A 48 -2.39 7.23 -4.70
CA VAL A 48 -2.94 6.66 -3.45
C VAL A 48 -2.64 7.60 -2.28
N ARG A 49 -3.63 7.79 -1.40
CA ARG A 49 -3.50 8.56 -0.15
C ARG A 49 -3.90 7.69 1.04
N PHE A 50 -3.10 7.78 2.10
CA PHE A 50 -3.43 7.24 3.41
C PHE A 50 -4.10 8.36 4.22
N SER A 51 -5.32 8.15 4.70
CA SER A 51 -6.03 9.09 5.56
C SER A 51 -6.41 8.36 6.84
N ASN A 52 -6.00 8.87 7.99
CA ASN A 52 -6.47 8.41 9.29
C ASN A 52 -7.60 9.34 9.75
N ASP A 53 -8.86 8.96 9.52
CA ASP A 53 -9.97 9.60 10.24
C ASP A 53 -10.22 8.94 11.61
N ASP A 54 -9.77 7.69 11.80
CA ASP A 54 -10.01 6.90 13.01
C ASP A 54 -8.72 6.72 13.84
N THR A 55 -8.74 7.22 15.06
CA THR A 55 -7.63 7.25 16.03
C THR A 55 -7.31 5.90 16.69
N TYR A 56 -7.95 4.81 16.26
CA TYR A 56 -7.92 3.54 16.98
C TYR A 56 -6.90 2.51 16.44
N THR A 57 -6.44 2.64 15.19
CA THR A 57 -5.48 1.70 14.61
C THR A 57 -4.39 2.41 13.83
N ASN A 58 -3.17 2.35 14.34
CA ASN A 58 -1.94 2.81 13.67
C ASN A 58 -1.51 1.86 12.53
N VAL A 59 -2.44 1.16 11.87
CA VAL A 59 -2.12 0.17 10.82
C VAL A 59 -3.07 0.34 9.64
N MET A 60 -2.55 0.84 8.52
CA MET A 60 -3.25 1.00 7.24
C MET A 60 -2.53 0.20 6.15
N VAL A 61 -2.80 -1.10 6.08
CA VAL A 61 -2.19 -1.98 5.08
C VAL A 61 -3.25 -2.35 4.04
N PHE A 62 -2.98 -2.00 2.78
CA PHE A 62 -3.81 -2.40 1.66
C PHE A 62 -3.33 -3.75 1.10
N THR A 63 -4.17 -4.77 1.22
CA THR A 63 -3.87 -6.12 0.72
C THR A 63 -4.45 -6.30 -0.68
N ILE A 64 -3.57 -6.48 -1.66
CA ILE A 64 -3.89 -6.88 -3.03
C ILE A 64 -3.79 -8.39 -3.10
N ASP A 65 -4.88 -9.09 -2.83
CA ASP A 65 -4.98 -10.55 -2.96
C ASP A 65 -5.83 -10.92 -4.18
N VAL A 66 -5.18 -10.92 -5.35
CA VAL A 66 -5.84 -11.12 -6.64
C VAL A 66 -5.05 -12.15 -7.44
N PRO A 67 -5.33 -13.45 -7.28
CA PRO A 67 -4.57 -14.53 -7.91
C PRO A 67 -4.60 -14.53 -9.44
N THR A 68 -5.56 -13.83 -10.05
CA THR A 68 -5.74 -13.71 -11.51
C THR A 68 -5.00 -12.51 -12.11
N LEU A 69 -4.47 -11.61 -11.26
CA LEU A 69 -3.88 -10.35 -11.70
C LEU A 69 -2.64 -10.59 -12.55
N LYS A 70 -2.62 -10.05 -13.77
CA LYS A 70 -1.50 -10.15 -14.71
C LYS A 70 -0.65 -8.87 -14.73
N CYS A 71 -1.26 -7.70 -14.52
CA CYS A 71 -0.55 -6.42 -14.47
C CYS A 71 -0.96 -5.61 -13.24
N LEU A 72 0.03 -5.07 -12.53
CA LEU A 72 -0.17 -4.18 -11.38
C LEU A 72 0.69 -2.93 -11.55
N SER A 73 0.08 -1.76 -11.41
CA SER A 73 0.76 -0.49 -11.29
C SER A 73 0.31 0.23 -10.03
N ILE A 74 1.26 0.65 -9.20
CA ILE A 74 1.02 1.44 -7.99
C ILE A 74 1.82 2.73 -8.10
N ASP A 75 1.13 3.86 -7.97
CA ASP A 75 1.70 5.18 -7.79
C ASP A 75 1.21 5.75 -6.46
N ASN A 76 2.10 5.67 -5.47
CA ASN A 76 1.95 6.21 -4.14
C ASN A 76 3.00 7.31 -3.94
N THR A 77 3.07 8.29 -4.86
CA THR A 77 3.94 9.47 -4.70
C THR A 77 3.17 10.76 -4.42
N SER A 78 1.86 10.70 -4.21
CA SER A 78 0.99 11.86 -4.03
C SER A 78 0.48 12.05 -2.60
N GLY A 79 1.09 11.40 -1.61
CA GLY A 79 0.72 11.60 -0.22
C GLY A 79 0.95 13.05 0.20
N GLU A 80 0.09 13.57 1.08
CA GLU A 80 0.24 14.93 1.61
C GLU A 80 1.00 14.94 2.93
N SER A 81 0.75 13.93 3.77
CA SER A 81 1.47 13.70 5.02
C SER A 81 1.62 12.20 5.26
N ARG A 82 2.68 11.83 5.97
CA ARG A 82 2.87 10.44 6.36
C ARG A 82 2.06 10.16 7.62
N PRO A 83 1.12 9.21 7.57
CA PRO A 83 0.35 8.86 8.74
C PRO A 83 1.26 8.24 9.80
N GLU A 84 0.88 8.44 11.07
CA GLU A 84 1.51 7.72 12.17
C GLU A 84 1.19 6.23 12.08
N GLY A 85 2.18 5.39 12.41
CA GLY A 85 2.02 3.93 12.38
C GLY A 85 2.43 3.25 11.08
N VAL A 86 2.06 1.97 10.95
CA VAL A 86 2.37 1.10 9.82
C VAL A 86 1.42 1.39 8.68
N HIS A 87 1.95 1.67 7.50
CA HIS A 87 1.13 1.94 6.32
C HIS A 87 1.83 1.51 5.03
N GLY A 88 1.06 0.88 4.15
CA GLY A 88 1.52 0.47 2.83
C GLY A 88 0.77 -0.72 2.26
N PHE A 89 1.50 -1.63 1.62
CA PHE A 89 0.91 -2.62 0.72
C PHE A 89 1.35 -4.06 1.02
N VAL A 90 0.43 -5.01 0.90
CA VAL A 90 0.72 -6.44 0.82
C VAL A 90 0.23 -6.92 -0.54
N ILE A 91 1.12 -7.48 -1.36
CA ILE A 91 0.80 -7.88 -2.74
C ILE A 91 0.91 -9.39 -2.87
N ASN A 92 -0.22 -10.07 -2.98
CA ASN A 92 -0.36 -11.50 -3.23
C ASN A 92 -1.00 -11.70 -4.61
N ALA A 93 -0.16 -11.84 -5.63
CA ALA A 93 -0.58 -11.98 -7.02
C ALA A 93 0.33 -13.00 -7.75
N PRO A 94 0.14 -14.32 -7.55
CA PRO A 94 0.98 -15.36 -8.15
C PRO A 94 1.02 -15.35 -9.68
N SER A 95 -0.06 -14.87 -10.32
CA SER A 95 -0.16 -14.75 -11.79
C SER A 95 0.50 -13.50 -12.38
N LEU A 96 1.14 -12.66 -11.56
CA LEU A 96 1.58 -11.34 -11.98
C LEU A 96 2.73 -11.44 -12.99
N ARG A 97 2.55 -10.81 -14.16
CA ARG A 97 3.55 -10.79 -15.24
C ARG A 97 4.20 -9.43 -15.40
N CYS A 98 3.47 -8.36 -15.14
CA CYS A 98 3.94 -6.98 -15.25
C CYS A 98 3.70 -6.24 -13.93
N PHE A 99 4.76 -5.70 -13.33
CA PHE A 99 4.69 -5.00 -12.05
C PHE A 99 5.37 -3.64 -12.13
N SER A 100 4.72 -2.61 -11.60
CA SER A 100 5.32 -1.29 -11.39
C SER A 100 4.90 -0.72 -10.06
N ILE A 101 5.85 -0.24 -9.26
CA ILE A 101 5.57 0.52 -8.04
C ILE A 101 6.45 1.76 -7.99
N LYS A 102 5.81 2.90 -7.72
CA LYS A 102 6.45 4.16 -7.30
C LYS A 102 5.87 4.51 -5.94
N ASP A 103 6.71 4.50 -4.92
CA ASP A 103 6.25 4.67 -3.55
C ASP A 103 7.22 5.52 -2.76
N THR A 104 6.78 6.68 -2.29
CA THR A 104 7.58 7.60 -1.47
C THR A 104 6.99 7.85 -0.09
N PHE A 105 5.91 7.13 0.24
CA PHE A 105 5.12 7.39 1.44
C PHE A 105 5.05 6.18 2.36
N SER A 106 4.94 4.95 1.84
CA SER A 106 4.77 3.78 2.69
C SER A 106 6.02 3.41 3.48
N ASN A 107 5.80 2.99 4.73
CA ASN A 107 6.84 2.41 5.57
C ASN A 107 6.76 0.88 5.65
N TYR A 108 5.78 0.26 4.98
CA TYR A 108 5.62 -1.18 4.93
C TYR A 108 5.15 -1.67 3.55
N VAL A 109 6.00 -2.42 2.85
CA VAL A 109 5.62 -3.09 1.60
C VAL A 109 6.06 -4.55 1.68
N ARG A 110 5.13 -5.47 1.43
CA ARG A 110 5.39 -6.91 1.37
C ARG A 110 4.96 -7.46 0.02
N PHE A 111 5.84 -8.25 -0.57
CA PHE A 111 5.59 -9.00 -1.80
C PHE A 111 5.42 -10.47 -1.46
N GLY A 112 4.35 -11.09 -1.95
CA GLY A 112 4.22 -12.54 -2.04
C GLY A 112 4.97 -13.07 -3.27
N ASP A 113 4.98 -14.39 -3.44
CA ASP A 113 5.64 -15.04 -4.57
C ASP A 113 4.97 -14.66 -5.91
N MET A 114 5.80 -14.30 -6.89
CA MET A 114 5.38 -13.90 -8.24
C MET A 114 6.13 -14.72 -9.30
N PRO A 115 5.88 -16.05 -9.38
CA PRO A 115 6.64 -16.95 -10.25
C PRO A 115 6.52 -16.64 -11.75
N GLU A 116 5.46 -15.96 -12.18
CA GLU A 116 5.22 -15.61 -13.59
C GLU A 116 5.77 -14.22 -14.00
N LEU A 117 6.51 -13.52 -13.13
CA LEU A 117 6.92 -12.13 -13.35
C LEU A 117 7.90 -12.00 -14.53
N VAL A 118 7.51 -11.23 -15.54
CA VAL A 118 8.31 -11.00 -16.76
C VAL A 118 8.96 -9.62 -16.75
N LYS A 119 8.24 -8.60 -16.26
CA LYS A 119 8.69 -7.21 -16.25
C LYS A 119 8.37 -6.54 -14.92
N ALA A 120 9.37 -5.86 -14.35
CA ALA A 120 9.23 -5.11 -13.11
C ALA A 120 9.88 -3.72 -13.21
N SER A 121 9.27 -2.74 -12.55
CA SER A 121 9.85 -1.43 -12.27
C SER A 121 9.57 -1.05 -10.83
N VAL A 122 10.61 -0.89 -10.02
CA VAL A 122 10.48 -0.61 -8.58
C VAL A 122 11.22 0.68 -8.27
N ASN A 123 10.50 1.68 -7.75
CA ASN A 123 11.05 2.92 -7.24
C ASN A 123 10.42 3.18 -5.86
N ILE A 124 11.15 2.81 -4.81
CA ILE A 124 10.68 2.95 -3.43
C ILE A 124 11.67 3.86 -2.70
N ILE A 125 11.15 4.93 -2.10
CA ILE A 125 11.90 5.83 -1.22
C ILE A 125 11.42 5.55 0.21
N CYS A 126 12.16 4.74 0.95
CA CYS A 126 12.00 4.63 2.39
C CYS A 126 12.84 5.73 3.04
N ASP A 127 12.25 6.53 3.91
CA ASP A 127 13.08 7.30 4.83
C ASP A 127 13.85 6.30 5.68
N GLN A 128 15.15 6.50 5.75
CA GLN A 128 15.99 5.74 6.67
C GLN A 128 15.38 5.88 8.07
N PRO A 129 15.34 4.79 8.87
CA PRO A 129 15.02 4.96 10.28
C PRO A 129 16.03 5.95 10.83
N ILE A 130 15.55 7.06 11.39
CA ILE A 130 16.37 7.86 12.28
C ILE A 130 16.72 6.91 13.42
N LEU A 131 17.89 6.30 13.35
CA LEU A 131 18.58 5.72 14.50
C LEU A 131 18.82 6.91 15.42
N THR A 132 17.83 7.25 16.23
CA THR A 132 17.99 8.19 17.32
C THR A 132 18.95 7.50 18.27
N ALA A 133 20.21 7.93 18.20
CA ALA A 133 21.29 7.54 19.10
C ALA A 133 20.79 7.60 20.55
N ARG A 134 20.43 6.43 21.10
CA ARG A 134 20.24 6.21 22.52
C ARG A 134 21.35 5.30 23.03
N GLU A 135 22.57 5.77 22.91
CA GLU A 135 23.67 5.36 23.77
C GLU A 135 24.35 6.62 24.32
N LYS A 136 23.65 7.30 25.24
CA LYS A 136 24.38 8.02 26.28
C LYS A 136 24.94 6.94 27.20
N VAL A 137 26.17 6.53 26.95
CA VAL A 137 26.99 5.77 27.91
C VAL A 137 26.95 6.53 29.23
N GLN A 138 26.35 5.88 30.22
CA GLN A 138 26.29 6.34 31.59
C GLN A 138 27.67 6.12 32.20
N SER A 139 28.56 7.11 32.05
CA SER A 139 29.76 7.21 32.88
C SER A 139 29.53 8.25 33.96
N THR A 140 28.88 7.82 35.04
CA THR A 140 29.13 8.39 36.37
C THR A 140 29.65 7.27 37.23
N SER A 141 30.97 7.08 37.15
CA SER A 141 31.72 6.32 38.15
C SER A 141 31.48 6.95 39.51
N SER A 142 30.83 6.21 40.42
CA SER A 142 30.73 6.57 41.82
C SER A 142 31.98 6.10 42.56
N LYS A 143 32.53 7.01 43.38
CA LYS A 143 33.25 6.82 44.65
C LYS A 143 34.44 5.86 44.67
N ILE A 144 35.62 6.38 45.02
CA ILE A 144 36.18 6.39 46.38
C ILE A 144 36.94 7.72 46.57
#